data_AF-A0A9E5AWC4-F1
#
_entry.id   AF-A0A9E5AWC4-F1
#
_cell.length_a   1.000
_cell.length_b   1.000
_cell.length_c   1.000
_cell.angle_alpha   90.00
_cell.angle_beta   90.00
_cell.angle_gamma   90.00
#
_symmetry.space_group_name_H-M   'P 1'
#
loop_
_entity.id
_entity.type
_entity.pdbx_description
1 polymer ?
#
loop_
_entity_poly.entity_id
_entity_poly.type
_entity_poly.pdbx_seq_one_letter_code
_entity_poly.pdbx_strand_id
1 'polypeptide(L)'
;MRYIEPHGHMVSRTTDDYQAMVTAGCAAVCEPAFWAGFDRSSADGFRDYFRQLTDYEPARAAKFLLPHFSWLCINPKEAEDLALAADVLAMIPEFLAKPNVLGIGEIGLN
;
A
#
# COMPACT_ATOMS: atom_id res chain seq x y z
N MET A 1 15.31 19.44 6.38
CA MET A 1 15.34 18.44 7.48
C MET A 1 14.97 17.11 6.85
N ARG A 2 15.61 15.99 7.23
CA ARG A 2 15.19 14.68 6.71
C ARG A 2 14.00 14.17 7.51
N TYR A 3 13.00 13.62 6.83
CA TYR A 3 11.81 13.03 7.47
C TYR A 3 11.43 11.71 6.78
N ILE A 4 10.59 10.93 7.44
CA ILE A 4 9.92 9.76 6.86
C ILE A 4 8.47 10.14 6.73
N GLU A 5 7.84 9.87 5.58
CA GLU A 5 6.39 9.93 5.42
C GLU A 5 5.81 8.58 5.91
N PRO A 6 5.24 8.50 7.12
CA PRO A 6 4.73 7.24 7.65
C PRO A 6 3.45 6.77 6.96
N HIS A 7 2.77 7.63 6.20
CA HIS A 7 1.47 7.31 5.60
C HIS A 7 1.21 8.13 4.33
N GLY A 8 1.51 7.54 3.17
CA GLY A 8 1.21 8.14 1.87
C GLY A 8 0.61 7.14 0.88
N HIS A 9 -0.64 7.37 0.43
CA HIS A 9 -1.28 6.56 -0.61
C HIS A 9 -0.77 6.94 -1.99
N MET A 10 0.41 6.41 -2.35
CA MET A 10 1.11 6.81 -3.56
C MET A 10 0.39 6.37 -4.83
N VAL A 11 -0.39 5.29 -4.82
CA VAL A 11 -1.29 4.90 -5.91
C VAL A 11 -2.19 6.05 -6.38
N SER A 12 -2.54 6.98 -5.48
CA SER A 12 -3.36 8.16 -5.75
C SER A 12 -2.54 9.44 -5.98
N ARG A 13 -1.21 9.33 -6.12
CA ARG A 13 -0.27 10.44 -6.32
C ARG A 13 0.34 10.43 -7.71
N THR A 14 0.70 11.63 -8.17
CA THR A 14 1.44 11.84 -9.41
C THR A 14 2.92 11.66 -9.16
N THR A 15 3.72 11.47 -10.21
CA THR A 15 5.18 11.40 -10.08
C THR A 15 5.81 12.73 -9.63
N ASP A 16 5.14 13.85 -9.86
CA ASP A 16 5.60 15.16 -9.40
C ASP A 16 5.61 15.23 -7.87
N ASP A 17 4.66 14.56 -7.21
CA ASP A 17 4.62 14.43 -5.75
C ASP A 17 5.86 13.71 -5.21
N TYR A 18 6.35 12.70 -5.92
CA TYR A 18 7.54 11.94 -5.51
C TYR A 18 8.78 12.81 -5.55
N GLN A 19 8.93 13.59 -6.63
CA GLN A 19 10.02 14.53 -6.79
C GLN A 19 9.95 15.65 -5.74
N ALA A 20 8.75 16.15 -5.45
CA ALA A 20 8.53 17.15 -4.41
C ALA A 20 8.88 16.61 -3.02
N MET A 21 8.48 15.38 -2.70
CA MET A 21 8.79 14.72 -1.43
C MET A 21 10.30 14.58 -1.22
N VAL A 22 11.02 14.05 -2.22
CA VAL A 22 12.48 13.91 -2.16
C VAL A 22 13.16 15.28 -2.03
N THR A 23 12.70 16.28 -2.79
CA THR A 23 13.21 17.67 -2.71
C THR A 23 13.00 18.28 -1.32
N ALA A 24 11.87 17.99 -0.67
CA ALA A 24 11.57 18.42 0.68
C ALA A 24 12.38 17.67 1.76
N GLY A 25 13.12 16.63 1.39
CA GLY A 25 13.94 15.82 2.30
C GLY A 25 13.26 14.54 2.81
N CYS A 26 12.23 14.05 2.14
CA CYS A 26 11.65 12.74 2.44
C CYS A 26 12.68 11.65 2.17
N ALA A 27 13.04 10.90 3.21
CA ALA A 27 14.02 9.83 3.16
C ALA A 27 13.39 8.46 2.86
N ALA A 28 12.09 8.30 3.13
CA ALA A 28 11.30 7.11 2.80
C ALA A 28 9.81 7.44 2.92
N VAL A 29 8.98 6.76 2.12
CA VAL A 29 7.52 6.77 2.24
C VAL A 29 7.01 5.39 2.60
N CYS A 30 6.01 5.34 3.48
CA CYS A 30 5.28 4.12 3.80
C CYS A 30 3.85 4.26 3.26
N GLU A 31 3.48 3.38 2.33
CA GLU A 31 2.17 3.36 1.69
C GLU A 31 1.29 2.24 2.29
N PRO A 32 0.23 2.60 3.01
CA PRO A 32 -0.80 1.66 3.35
C PRO A 32 -1.66 1.27 2.15
N ALA A 33 -2.14 0.03 2.17
CA ALA A 33 -3.26 -0.42 1.36
C ALA A 33 -4.46 0.54 1.50
N PHE A 34 -5.19 0.76 0.42
CA PHE A 34 -6.21 1.79 0.28
C PHE A 34 -7.49 1.24 -0.38
N TRP A 35 -8.63 1.85 -0.06
CA TRP A 35 -9.91 1.54 -0.71
C TRP A 35 -10.09 2.34 -2.00
N ALA A 36 -10.27 1.66 -3.13
CA ALA A 36 -10.15 2.27 -4.46
C ALA A 36 -11.34 3.15 -4.92
N GLY A 37 -12.27 3.50 -4.03
CA GLY A 37 -13.52 4.18 -4.42
C GLY A 37 -14.70 3.24 -4.67
N PHE A 38 -14.46 1.93 -4.63
CA PHE A 38 -15.43 0.87 -4.82
C PHE A 38 -14.93 -0.43 -4.17
N ASP A 39 -15.85 -1.34 -3.87
CA ASP A 39 -15.52 -2.64 -3.30
C ASP A 39 -14.97 -3.57 -4.39
N ARG A 40 -13.83 -4.20 -4.10
CA ARG A 40 -13.24 -5.17 -5.01
C ARG A 40 -14.16 -6.38 -5.12
N SER A 41 -14.36 -6.86 -6.34
CA SER A 41 -15.32 -7.93 -6.63
C SER A 41 -14.83 -9.33 -6.23
N SER A 42 -13.55 -9.49 -5.89
CA SER A 42 -12.97 -10.77 -5.47
C SER A 42 -11.62 -10.59 -4.77
N ALA A 43 -11.16 -11.66 -4.10
CA ALA A 43 -9.81 -11.73 -3.54
C ALA A 43 -8.70 -11.57 -4.60
N ASP A 44 -8.94 -11.96 -5.87
CA ASP A 44 -8.00 -11.72 -6.96
C ASP A 44 -7.77 -10.23 -7.22
N GLY A 45 -8.81 -9.40 -7.04
CA GLY A 45 -8.67 -7.94 -7.08
C GLY A 45 -7.75 -7.41 -5.98
N PHE A 46 -7.77 -8.01 -4.79
CA PHE A 46 -6.81 -7.71 -3.72
C PHE A 46 -5.41 -8.21 -4.06
N ARG A 47 -5.28 -9.39 -4.67
CA ARG A 47 -3.98 -9.93 -5.11
C ARG A 47 -3.29 -8.97 -6.07
N ASP A 48 -3.99 -8.52 -7.11
CA ASP A 48 -3.42 -7.61 -8.09
C ASP A 48 -3.10 -6.24 -7.48
N TYR A 49 -3.93 -5.78 -6.55
CA TYR A 49 -3.65 -4.56 -5.79
C TYR A 49 -2.41 -4.69 -4.89
N PHE A 50 -2.24 -5.80 -4.18
CA PHE A 50 -1.04 -6.05 -3.38
C PHE A 50 0.20 -6.14 -4.28
N ARG A 51 0.11 -6.72 -5.47
CA ARG A 51 1.22 -6.69 -6.45
C ARG A 51 1.53 -5.28 -6.92
N GLN A 52 0.52 -4.44 -7.16
CA GLN A 52 0.77 -3.04 -7.45
C GLN A 52 1.54 -2.38 -6.31
N LEU A 53 1.06 -2.54 -5.08
CA LEU A 53 1.66 -1.94 -3.89
C LEU A 53 3.08 -2.43 -3.62
N THR A 54 3.35 -3.73 -3.79
CA THR A 54 4.64 -4.33 -3.41
C THR A 54 5.65 -4.44 -4.53
N ASP A 55 5.24 -4.38 -5.80
CA ASP A 55 6.12 -4.56 -6.96
C ASP A 55 6.19 -3.30 -7.82
N TYR A 56 5.02 -2.72 -8.15
CA TYR A 56 4.96 -1.57 -9.06
C TYR A 56 5.28 -0.25 -8.37
N GLU A 57 4.62 0.07 -7.25
CA GLU A 57 4.83 1.33 -6.53
C GLU A 57 6.29 1.54 -6.08
N PRO A 58 7.01 0.54 -5.51
CA PRO A 58 8.42 0.72 -5.20
C PRO A 58 9.29 0.90 -6.45
N ALA A 59 8.99 0.20 -7.56
CA ALA A 59 9.69 0.40 -8.82
C ALA A 59 9.41 1.78 -9.43
N ARG A 60 8.20 2.32 -9.25
CA ARG A 60 7.81 3.68 -9.63
C ARG A 60 8.56 4.70 -8.77
N ALA A 61 8.61 4.50 -7.45
CA ALA A 61 9.29 5.38 -6.51
C ALA A 61 10.81 5.43 -6.70
N ALA A 62 11.42 4.29 -7.03
CA ALA A 62 12.86 4.18 -7.25
C ALA A 62 13.38 5.09 -8.39
N LYS A 63 12.54 5.41 -9.38
CA LYS A 63 12.87 6.37 -10.46
C LYS A 63 13.18 7.78 -9.94
N PHE A 64 12.71 8.11 -8.74
CA PHE A 64 12.88 9.41 -8.09
C PHE A 64 13.80 9.35 -6.86
N LEU A 65 14.46 8.20 -6.63
CA LEU A 65 15.29 7.96 -5.44
C LEU A 65 14.50 8.04 -4.12
N LEU A 66 13.21 7.70 -4.14
CA LEU A 66 12.36 7.62 -2.96
C LEU A 66 12.21 6.16 -2.52
N PRO A 67 12.83 5.74 -1.40
CA PRO A 67 12.55 4.45 -0.80
C PRO A 67 11.07 4.34 -0.43
N HIS A 68 10.45 3.22 -0.82
CA HIS A 68 9.03 2.98 -0.64
C HIS A 68 8.83 1.66 0.10
N PHE A 69 7.99 1.73 1.12
CA PHE A 69 7.59 0.61 1.96
C PHE A 69 6.08 0.51 2.00
N SER A 70 5.55 -0.66 2.36
CA SER A 70 4.12 -0.93 2.26
C SER A 70 3.53 -1.54 3.52
N TRP A 71 2.27 -1.21 3.79
CA TRP A 71 1.43 -1.90 4.78
C TRP A 71 0.24 -2.55 4.09
N LEU A 72 -0.06 -3.80 4.41
CA LEU A 72 -1.17 -4.54 3.80
C LEU A 72 -2.41 -4.48 4.70
N CYS A 73 -3.60 -4.56 4.11
CA CYS A 73 -4.84 -4.79 4.85
C CYS A 73 -5.98 -5.25 3.94
N ILE A 74 -7.08 -5.61 4.58
CA ILE A 74 -8.43 -5.47 4.03
C ILE A 74 -9.04 -4.19 4.61
N ASN A 75 -9.62 -3.34 3.76
CA ASN A 75 -10.24 -2.10 4.23
C ASN A 75 -11.49 -2.42 5.07
N PRO A 76 -11.79 -1.66 6.15
CA PRO A 76 -12.96 -1.91 7.00
C PRO A 76 -14.29 -2.00 6.23
N LYS A 77 -14.45 -1.20 5.17
CA LYS A 77 -15.62 -1.21 4.29
C LYS A 77 -15.82 -2.53 3.54
N GLU A 78 -14.72 -3.15 3.10
CA GLU A 78 -14.74 -4.42 2.35
C GLU A 78 -14.74 -5.62 3.31
N ALA A 79 -14.42 -5.42 4.59
CA ALA A 79 -14.35 -6.47 5.60
C ALA A 79 -15.73 -6.92 6.14
N GLU A 80 -16.82 -6.25 5.75
CA GLU A 80 -18.19 -6.68 6.08
C GLU A 80 -18.58 -7.98 5.35
N ASP A 81 -18.00 -8.23 4.18
CA ASP A 81 -18.07 -9.53 3.52
C ASP A 81 -17.06 -10.49 4.14
N LEU A 82 -17.54 -11.31 5.08
CA LEU A 82 -16.69 -12.25 5.82
C LEU A 82 -16.06 -13.33 4.95
N ALA A 83 -16.69 -13.70 3.83
CA ALA A 83 -16.12 -14.70 2.92
C ALA A 83 -14.94 -14.09 2.16
N LEU A 84 -15.14 -12.90 1.59
CA LEU A 84 -14.07 -12.13 0.97
C LEU A 84 -12.93 -11.84 1.96
N ALA A 85 -13.26 -11.44 3.20
CA ALA A 85 -12.28 -11.17 4.22
C ALA A 85 -11.43 -12.41 4.55
N ALA A 86 -12.05 -13.58 4.69
CA ALA A 86 -11.32 -14.83 4.93
C ALA A 86 -10.35 -15.16 3.78
N ASP A 87 -10.79 -15.00 2.54
CA ASP A 87 -9.97 -15.27 1.35
C ASP A 87 -8.78 -14.30 1.24
N VAL A 88 -8.99 -13.01 1.53
CA VAL A 88 -7.92 -12.00 1.55
C VAL A 88 -6.94 -12.25 2.69
N LEU A 89 -7.43 -12.52 3.90
CA LEU A 89 -6.58 -12.82 5.06
C LEU A 89 -5.69 -14.05 4.82
N ALA A 90 -6.20 -15.07 4.13
CA ALA A 90 -5.44 -16.26 3.77
C ALA A 90 -4.25 -15.96 2.83
N MET A 91 -4.32 -14.88 2.05
CA MET A 91 -3.29 -14.49 1.08
C MET A 91 -2.19 -13.59 1.68
N ILE A 92 -2.50 -12.83 2.72
CA ILE A 92 -1.58 -11.85 3.33
C ILE A 92 -0.20 -12.43 3.69
N PRO A 93 -0.08 -13.65 4.27
CA PRO A 93 1.22 -14.22 4.62
C PRO A 93 2.21 -14.33 3.46
N GLU A 94 1.72 -14.53 2.23
CA GLU A 94 2.55 -14.57 1.00
C GLU A 94 3.25 -13.22 0.77
N PHE A 95 2.52 -12.12 0.92
CA PHE A 95 3.04 -10.78 0.69
C PHE A 95 3.83 -10.23 1.87
N LEU A 96 3.53 -10.63 3.11
CA LEU A 96 4.32 -10.28 4.30
C LEU A 96 5.78 -10.76 4.22
N ALA A 97 6.07 -11.77 3.41
CA ALA A 97 7.43 -12.24 3.18
C ALA A 97 8.27 -11.30 2.28
N LYS A 98 7.66 -10.31 1.63
CA LYS A 98 8.37 -9.36 0.76
C LYS A 98 9.17 -8.34 1.59
N PRO A 99 10.39 -7.97 1.18
CA PRO A 99 11.30 -7.15 1.99
C PRO A 99 10.85 -5.70 2.20
N ASN A 100 9.93 -5.20 1.37
CA ASN A 100 9.38 -3.85 1.44
C ASN A 100 8.04 -3.79 2.17
N VAL A 101 7.51 -4.92 2.66
CA VAL A 101 6.28 -4.95 3.44
C VAL A 101 6.61 -4.88 4.93
N LEU A 102 6.15 -3.83 5.60
CA LEU A 102 6.43 -3.58 7.01
C LEU A 102 5.45 -4.28 7.96
N GLY A 103 4.28 -4.68 7.45
CA GLY A 103 3.25 -5.36 8.24
C GLY A 103 1.84 -5.00 7.79
N ILE A 104 0.95 -4.91 8.78
CA ILE A 104 -0.47 -4.58 8.58
C ILE A 104 -0.73 -3.14 9.04
N GLY A 105 -1.43 -2.35 8.22
CA GLY A 105 -1.73 -0.93 8.44
C GLY A 105 -3.06 -0.53 7.79
N GLU A 106 -3.49 0.74 7.87
CA GLU A 106 -4.83 1.17 7.38
C GLU A 106 -5.98 0.29 7.88
N ILE A 107 -5.92 -0.10 9.15
CA ILE A 107 -6.99 -0.84 9.81
C ILE A 107 -7.82 0.10 10.67
N GLY A 108 -9.08 -0.23 10.86
CA GLY A 108 -10.00 0.59 11.63
C GLY A 108 -11.34 -0.08 11.81
N LEU A 109 -12.29 0.69 12.34
CA LEU A 109 -13.69 0.29 12.46
C LEU A 109 -14.48 1.01 11.36
N ASN A 110 -15.55 0.37 10.89
CA ASN A 110 -16.51 0.97 9.96
C ASN A 110 -17.58 1.75 10.74
#